data_AF-A0A1M2VAX2-F1
#
_entry.id   AF-A0A1M2VAX2-F1
#
_cell.length_a   1.000
_cell.length_b   1.000
_cell.length_c   1.000
_cell.angle_alpha   90.00
_cell.angle_beta   90.00
_cell.angle_gamma   90.00
#
_symmetry.space_group_name_H-M   'P 1'
#
loop_
_entity.id
_entity.type
_entity.pdbx_description
1 polymer ?
#
loop_
_entity_poly.entity_id
_entity_poly.type
_entity_poly.pdbx_seq_one_letter_code
_entity_poly.pdbx_strand_id
1 'polypeptide(L)'
;MTDSSTGTPQHDTPILGMVHRPKVAAAIEYGNAASFWVEYPSGLVDLTRTTHLPKGALQNGSVVHEEPAQDAPVPPLHAETQLEIPVDGGRVLRFSKKNTAIVVVDMQNFFLHPDLREHPTGLNCVIPLMNLVTTLRPQGVKTLWVNWGLTDHELTTIPPALVRGFMKNGRGGFGSQLPGEFGRLLMRGEFNAELYGPLQTLYEEGRREGTDVWIHKNR
;
A
#
# COMPACT_ATOMS: atom_id res chain seq x y z
N MET A 1 50.50 -19.32 -2.77
CA MET A 1 49.49 -18.68 -3.63
C MET A 1 48.15 -18.92 -2.99
N THR A 2 47.71 -17.94 -2.21
CA THR A 2 46.44 -17.88 -1.50
C THR A 2 45.43 -17.25 -2.44
N ASP A 3 44.38 -17.97 -2.81
CA ASP A 3 43.21 -17.37 -3.44
C ASP A 3 42.02 -17.50 -2.49
N SER A 4 41.77 -16.43 -1.75
CA SER A 4 40.61 -16.25 -0.89
C SER A 4 39.69 -15.25 -1.57
N SER A 5 38.88 -15.71 -2.52
CA SER A 5 37.76 -14.90 -3.03
C SER A 5 36.57 -15.07 -2.09
N THR A 6 36.58 -14.36 -0.96
CA THR A 6 35.38 -14.11 -0.17
C THR A 6 34.43 -13.26 -1.02
N GLY A 7 33.48 -13.92 -1.68
CA GLY A 7 32.43 -13.24 -2.43
C GLY A 7 31.58 -12.38 -1.50
N THR A 8 31.49 -11.09 -1.81
CA THR A 8 30.58 -10.15 -1.16
C THR A 8 29.13 -10.67 -1.32
N PRO A 9 28.29 -10.68 -0.26
CA PRO A 9 26.91 -11.11 -0.41
C PRO A 9 26.18 -10.10 -1.31
N GLN A 10 25.66 -10.58 -2.44
CA GLN A 10 25.15 -9.69 -3.48
C GLN A 10 23.74 -9.18 -3.19
N HIS A 11 22.92 -9.88 -2.41
CA HIS A 11 21.60 -9.41 -2.00
C HIS A 11 21.17 -10.02 -0.66
N ASP A 12 20.56 -9.18 0.18
CA ASP A 12 19.83 -9.56 1.41
C ASP A 12 18.72 -10.53 1.02
N THR A 13 19.00 -11.83 1.14
CA THR A 13 18.08 -12.88 0.74
C THR A 13 17.19 -13.14 1.94
N PRO A 14 15.87 -12.86 1.90
CA PRO A 14 15.00 -13.32 2.96
C PRO A 14 15.16 -14.84 3.03
N ILE A 15 15.59 -15.31 4.20
CA ILE A 15 15.94 -16.68 4.56
C ILE A 15 15.21 -17.68 3.65
N LEU A 16 15.95 -18.25 2.70
CA LEU A 16 15.48 -19.23 1.73
C LEU A 16 14.86 -20.41 2.51
N GLY A 17 13.52 -20.43 2.64
CA GLY A 17 12.78 -21.44 3.38
C GLY A 17 11.75 -20.92 4.39
N MET A 18 11.82 -19.64 4.81
CA MET A 18 10.75 -19.04 5.61
C MET A 18 9.63 -18.54 4.70
N VAL A 19 8.81 -19.47 4.19
CA VAL A 19 7.59 -19.16 3.42
C VAL A 19 6.60 -18.35 4.27
N HIS A 20 6.72 -18.40 5.61
CA HIS A 20 5.92 -17.61 6.53
C HIS A 20 6.66 -17.23 7.81
N ARG A 21 6.47 -16.00 8.30
CA ARG A 21 7.01 -15.56 9.60
C ARG A 21 6.20 -16.23 10.73
N PRO A 22 6.83 -16.95 11.67
CA PRO A 22 6.16 -17.53 12.83
C PRO A 22 5.36 -16.50 13.62
N LYS A 23 4.31 -16.95 14.33
CA LYS A 23 3.61 -16.11 15.30
C LYS A 23 4.53 -15.80 16.48
N VAL A 24 4.29 -14.69 17.14
CA VAL A 24 5.03 -14.28 18.34
C VAL A 24 4.66 -15.18 19.53
N ALA A 25 5.61 -15.47 20.42
CA ALA A 25 5.38 -16.32 21.58
C ALA A 25 4.62 -15.59 22.72
N ALA A 26 4.71 -14.27 22.75
CA ALA A 26 4.03 -13.37 23.68
C ALA A 26 3.67 -12.08 22.94
N ALA A 27 2.88 -11.19 23.54
CA ALA A 27 2.56 -9.92 22.90
C ALA A 27 3.83 -9.09 22.66
N ILE A 28 4.03 -8.63 21.43
CA ILE A 28 5.18 -7.81 21.04
C ILE A 28 4.67 -6.48 20.47
N GLU A 29 5.21 -5.39 20.99
CA GLU A 29 4.99 -4.05 20.46
C GLU A 29 6.06 -3.72 19.42
N TYR A 30 5.64 -3.05 18.35
CA TYR A 30 6.51 -2.56 17.30
C TYR A 30 6.25 -1.07 17.07
N GLY A 31 7.28 -0.34 16.64
CA GLY A 31 7.18 1.08 16.32
C GLY A 31 7.92 1.95 17.33
N ASN A 32 7.34 3.09 17.69
CA ASN A 32 7.93 4.05 18.61
C ASN A 32 6.86 4.67 19.54
N ALA A 33 7.29 5.59 20.41
CA ALA A 33 6.41 6.24 21.40
C ALA A 33 5.19 6.97 20.81
N ALA A 34 5.24 7.39 19.54
CA ALA A 34 4.16 8.13 18.88
C ALA A 34 3.32 7.26 17.91
N SER A 35 3.91 6.19 17.38
CA SER A 35 3.26 5.32 16.40
C SER A 35 3.71 3.88 16.63
N PHE A 36 2.80 3.05 17.13
CA PHE A 36 3.07 1.67 17.45
C PHE A 36 1.88 0.76 17.11
N TRP A 37 2.15 -0.53 17.04
CA TRP A 37 1.15 -1.59 16.94
C TRP A 37 1.60 -2.80 17.76
N VAL A 38 0.67 -3.72 18.05
CA VAL A 38 0.97 -4.93 18.83
C VAL A 38 0.59 -6.18 18.07
N GLU A 39 1.50 -7.15 17.98
CA GLU A 39 1.18 -8.52 17.55
C GLU A 39 0.98 -9.41 18.77
N TYR A 40 -0.07 -10.22 18.78
CA TYR A 40 -0.37 -11.19 19.84
C TYR A 40 -0.09 -12.63 19.38
N PRO A 41 0.09 -13.58 20.31
CA PRO A 41 0.32 -14.99 19.97
C PRO A 41 -0.80 -15.64 19.13
N SER A 42 -2.02 -15.11 19.22
CA SER A 42 -3.14 -15.52 18.37
C SER A 42 -2.90 -15.25 16.88
N GLY A 43 -1.99 -14.34 16.52
CA GLY A 43 -1.78 -13.82 15.18
C GLY A 43 -2.55 -12.52 14.91
N LEU A 44 -3.23 -11.96 15.91
CA LEU A 44 -3.81 -10.63 15.82
C LEU A 44 -2.69 -9.59 15.78
N VAL A 45 -2.71 -8.72 14.77
CA VAL A 45 -1.90 -7.51 14.66
C VAL A 45 -2.84 -6.32 14.87
N ASP A 46 -2.72 -5.67 16.02
CA ASP A 46 -3.61 -4.61 16.47
C ASP A 46 -2.95 -3.23 16.31
N LEU A 47 -3.44 -2.47 15.34
CA LEU A 47 -3.03 -1.09 15.05
C LEU A 47 -3.90 -0.05 15.77
N THR A 48 -4.83 -0.49 16.63
CA THR A 48 -5.81 0.39 17.29
C THR A 48 -5.46 0.75 18.72
N ARG A 49 -4.40 0.16 19.27
CA ARG A 49 -3.97 0.45 20.63
C ARG A 49 -3.57 1.90 20.78
N THR A 50 -3.98 2.48 21.90
CA THR A 50 -3.59 3.83 22.35
C THR A 50 -2.73 3.79 23.60
N THR A 51 -2.51 2.60 24.17
CA THR A 51 -1.69 2.38 25.36
C THR A 51 -0.64 1.32 25.06
N HIS A 52 0.61 1.66 25.35
CA HIS A 52 1.76 0.77 25.22
C HIS A 52 1.59 -0.50 26.04
N LEU A 53 2.27 -1.57 25.63
CA LEU A 53 2.36 -2.77 26.47
C LEU A 53 3.02 -2.44 27.82
N PRO A 54 2.61 -3.07 28.92
CA PRO A 54 3.30 -2.93 30.20
C PRO A 54 4.77 -3.32 30.04
N LYS A 55 5.69 -2.45 30.44
CA LYS A 55 7.10 -2.82 30.56
C LYS A 55 7.23 -3.66 31.83
N GLY A 56 7.87 -4.82 31.74
CA GLY A 56 8.18 -5.66 32.90
C GLY A 56 8.92 -4.89 33.99
N ALA A 57 8.88 -5.39 35.22
CA ALA A 57 9.64 -4.79 36.33
C ALA A 57 11.14 -4.81 36.02
N LEU A 58 11.82 -3.68 36.20
CA LEU A 58 13.28 -3.60 36.11
C LEU A 58 13.88 -4.50 37.19
N GLN A 59 14.59 -5.58 36.82
CA GLN A 59 15.53 -6.20 37.74
C GLN A 59 16.67 -5.20 37.99
N ASN A 60 17.01 -4.99 39.27
CA ASN A 60 18.02 -4.05 39.73
C ASN A 60 19.29 -4.08 38.84
N GLY A 61 19.52 -3.00 38.09
CA GLY A 61 20.84 -2.66 37.54
C GLY A 61 21.17 -3.11 36.12
N SER A 62 20.20 -3.45 35.27
CA SER A 62 20.48 -3.73 33.84
C SER A 62 19.52 -3.01 32.89
N VAL A 63 20.07 -2.65 31.74
CA VAL A 63 19.44 -1.94 30.61
C VAL A 63 18.05 -2.49 30.31
N VAL A 64 17.14 -1.59 29.91
CA VAL A 64 15.74 -1.86 29.55
C VAL A 64 15.68 -3.05 28.58
N HIS A 65 15.36 -4.23 29.09
CA HIS A 65 14.94 -5.34 28.25
C HIS A 65 13.43 -5.19 28.07
N GLU A 66 12.99 -5.13 26.82
CA GLU A 66 11.58 -5.31 26.43
C GLU A 66 11.18 -6.76 26.76
N GLU A 67 10.96 -7.05 28.04
CA GLU A 67 10.36 -8.30 28.48
C GLU A 67 9.01 -8.45 27.77
N PRO A 68 8.79 -9.54 26.99
CA PRO A 68 7.52 -9.76 26.33
C PRO A 68 6.42 -9.81 27.38
N ALA A 69 5.34 -9.06 27.17
CA ALA A 69 4.19 -9.10 28.07
C ALA A 69 3.47 -10.45 27.84
N GLN A 70 3.92 -11.49 28.54
CA GLN A 70 3.42 -12.86 28.42
C GLN A 70 1.91 -12.96 28.63
N ASP A 71 1.33 -12.04 29.41
CA ASP A 71 -0.09 -12.02 29.77
C ASP A 71 -0.81 -10.71 29.37
N ALA A 72 -0.31 -9.95 28.38
CA ALA A 72 -1.03 -8.77 27.93
C ALA A 72 -2.41 -9.15 27.35
N PRO A 73 -3.53 -8.71 27.98
CA PRO A 73 -4.85 -9.07 27.48
C PRO A 73 -5.10 -8.41 26.13
N VAL A 74 -5.69 -9.18 25.22
CA VAL A 74 -6.19 -8.65 23.94
C VAL A 74 -7.42 -7.79 24.24
N PRO A 75 -7.43 -6.49 23.90
CA PRO A 75 -8.62 -5.67 24.06
C PRO A 75 -9.79 -6.20 23.22
N PRO A 76 -11.05 -6.08 23.68
CA PRO A 76 -12.20 -6.47 22.87
C PRO A 76 -12.29 -5.63 21.59
N LEU A 77 -12.84 -6.23 20.53
CA LEU A 77 -13.11 -5.52 19.28
C LEU A 77 -14.28 -4.54 19.47
N HIS A 78 -14.06 -3.27 19.14
CA HIS A 78 -15.13 -2.27 19.07
C HIS A 78 -15.71 -2.21 17.65
N ALA A 79 -16.64 -3.11 17.32
CA ALA A 79 -17.14 -3.32 15.95
C ALA A 79 -17.70 -2.06 15.25
N GLU A 80 -18.16 -1.07 16.01
CA GLU A 80 -18.63 0.21 15.46
C GLU A 80 -17.50 1.05 14.87
N THR A 81 -16.32 1.03 15.48
CA THR A 81 -15.19 1.93 15.15
C THR A 81 -13.97 1.20 14.61
N GLN A 82 -13.95 -0.13 14.68
CA GLN A 82 -12.82 -0.99 14.31
C GLN A 82 -13.26 -2.09 13.35
N LEU A 83 -12.32 -2.59 12.57
CA LEU A 83 -12.48 -3.73 11.67
C LEU A 83 -11.36 -4.73 11.91
N GLU A 84 -11.68 -6.01 11.69
CA GLU A 84 -10.72 -7.10 11.63
C GLU A 84 -10.74 -7.72 10.23
N ILE A 85 -9.57 -7.82 9.60
CA ILE A 85 -9.40 -8.44 8.28
C ILE A 85 -8.42 -9.61 8.40
N PRO A 86 -8.84 -10.85 8.11
CA PRO A 86 -7.93 -11.97 7.95
C PRO A 86 -6.97 -11.71 6.78
N VAL A 87 -5.69 -11.99 6.99
CA VAL A 87 -4.65 -11.91 5.97
C VAL A 87 -3.87 -13.22 5.92
N ASP A 88 -3.06 -13.37 4.88
CA ASP A 88 -2.32 -14.60 4.63
C ASP A 88 -1.45 -15.04 5.80
N GLY A 89 -1.36 -16.37 5.92
CA GLY A 89 -0.63 -17.05 6.98
C GLY A 89 -1.24 -16.87 8.37
N GLY A 90 -2.58 -16.85 8.43
CA GLY A 90 -3.33 -17.03 9.67
C GLY A 90 -3.17 -15.87 10.66
N ARG A 91 -2.99 -14.66 10.13
CA ARG A 91 -2.98 -13.40 10.87
C ARG A 91 -4.29 -12.65 10.65
N VAL A 92 -4.62 -11.78 11.60
CA VAL A 92 -5.76 -10.88 11.50
C VAL A 92 -5.26 -9.47 11.78
N LEU A 93 -5.55 -8.53 10.88
CA LEU A 93 -5.24 -7.11 11.09
C LEU A 93 -6.44 -6.44 11.73
N ARG A 94 -6.25 -5.73 12.85
CA ARG A 94 -7.25 -4.85 13.45
C ARG A 94 -6.86 -3.40 13.26
N PHE A 95 -7.77 -2.60 12.72
CA PHE A 95 -7.55 -1.18 12.46
C PHE A 95 -8.81 -0.35 12.74
N SER A 96 -8.61 0.96 12.93
CA SER A 96 -9.70 1.92 13.13
C SER A 96 -10.28 2.34 11.79
N LYS A 97 -11.60 2.24 11.64
CA LYS A 97 -12.34 2.67 10.43
C LYS A 97 -12.04 4.12 10.06
N LYS A 98 -11.98 5.01 11.07
CA LYS A 98 -11.79 6.46 10.87
C LYS A 98 -10.35 6.83 10.51
N ASN A 99 -9.37 6.06 10.97
CA ASN A 99 -7.95 6.37 10.80
C ASN A 99 -7.28 5.49 9.73
N THR A 100 -8.08 4.90 8.84
CA THR A 100 -7.61 4.03 7.76
C THR A 100 -8.20 4.51 6.43
N ALA A 101 -7.41 4.37 5.37
CA ALA A 101 -7.85 4.61 4.00
C ALA A 101 -7.34 3.50 3.09
N ILE A 102 -8.11 3.18 2.06
CA ILE A 102 -7.62 2.41 0.91
C ILE A 102 -6.92 3.39 -0.02
N VAL A 103 -5.71 3.05 -0.49
CA VAL A 103 -5.01 3.84 -1.50
C VAL A 103 -4.85 2.98 -2.76
N VAL A 104 -5.52 3.37 -3.83
CA VAL A 104 -5.42 2.75 -5.15
C VAL A 104 -4.47 3.57 -6.01
N VAL A 105 -3.42 2.93 -6.52
CA VAL A 105 -2.34 3.63 -7.23
C VAL A 105 -2.27 3.18 -8.68
N ASP A 106 -2.27 4.15 -9.60
CA ASP A 106 -1.93 3.99 -11.01
C ASP A 106 -2.69 2.87 -11.76
N MET A 107 -3.94 2.61 -11.39
CA MET A 107 -4.82 1.65 -12.08
C MET A 107 -5.44 2.27 -13.36
N GLN A 108 -4.62 2.96 -14.16
CA GLN A 108 -5.02 3.77 -15.31
C GLN A 108 -4.93 2.98 -16.63
N ASN A 109 -5.68 3.41 -17.65
CA ASN A 109 -5.64 2.83 -19.00
C ASN A 109 -4.22 2.76 -19.58
N PHE A 110 -3.37 3.77 -19.33
CA PHE A 110 -1.99 3.73 -19.81
C PHE A 110 -1.19 2.51 -19.32
N PHE A 111 -1.46 2.03 -18.11
CA PHE A 111 -0.74 0.91 -17.50
C PHE A 111 -1.39 -0.44 -17.75
N LEU A 112 -2.71 -0.47 -17.96
CA LEU A 112 -3.50 -1.70 -17.98
C LEU A 112 -4.16 -2.02 -19.32
N HIS A 113 -4.40 -1.03 -20.19
CA HIS A 113 -5.06 -1.28 -21.46
C HIS A 113 -4.16 -2.13 -22.39
N PRO A 114 -4.64 -3.29 -22.89
CA PRO A 114 -3.82 -4.22 -23.68
C PRO A 114 -3.12 -3.58 -24.89
N ASP A 115 -3.78 -2.64 -25.56
CA ASP A 115 -3.20 -1.92 -26.71
C ASP A 115 -2.00 -1.01 -26.36
N LEU A 116 -1.83 -0.64 -25.09
CA LEU A 116 -0.71 0.21 -24.61
C LEU A 116 0.33 -0.59 -23.83
N ARG A 117 -0.13 -1.51 -22.99
CA ARG A 117 0.68 -2.31 -22.06
C ARG A 117 0.01 -3.67 -21.83
N GLU A 118 0.77 -4.73 -22.00
CA GLU A 118 0.37 -6.05 -21.54
C GLU A 118 0.80 -6.22 -20.08
N HIS A 119 -0.13 -6.01 -19.14
CA HIS A 119 0.15 -6.06 -17.71
C HIS A 119 -0.78 -7.05 -16.97
N PRO A 120 -0.59 -8.38 -17.17
CA PRO A 120 -1.54 -9.41 -16.74
C PRO A 120 -1.76 -9.44 -15.22
N THR A 121 -0.69 -9.22 -14.44
CA THR A 121 -0.80 -9.17 -12.97
C THR A 121 -1.64 -8.00 -12.48
N GLY A 122 -1.55 -6.85 -13.16
CA GLY A 122 -2.35 -5.67 -12.83
C GLY A 122 -3.82 -5.84 -13.21
N LEU A 123 -4.09 -6.45 -14.36
CA LEU A 123 -5.46 -6.82 -14.77
C LEU A 123 -6.11 -7.78 -13.77
N ASN A 124 -5.35 -8.76 -13.27
CA ASN A 124 -5.82 -9.69 -12.25
C ASN A 124 -6.16 -9.02 -10.91
N CYS A 125 -5.65 -7.81 -10.64
CA CYS A 125 -5.97 -7.04 -9.43
C CYS A 125 -7.30 -6.27 -9.53
N VAL A 126 -7.89 -6.11 -10.72
CA VAL A 126 -9.10 -5.28 -10.91
C VAL A 126 -10.27 -5.81 -10.08
N ILE A 127 -10.60 -7.09 -10.20
CA ILE A 127 -11.74 -7.69 -9.47
C ILE A 127 -11.50 -7.71 -7.94
N PRO A 128 -10.35 -8.18 -7.43
CA PRO A 128 -10.05 -8.09 -5.99
C PRO A 128 -10.17 -6.66 -5.44
N LEU A 129 -9.69 -5.67 -6.20
CA LEU A 129 -9.78 -4.27 -5.79
C LEU A 129 -11.22 -3.78 -5.73
N MET A 130 -12.05 -4.09 -6.73
CA MET A 130 -13.47 -3.74 -6.72
C MET A 130 -14.18 -4.33 -5.51
N ASN A 131 -13.91 -5.60 -5.18
CA ASN A 131 -14.49 -6.26 -4.01
C ASN A 131 -14.06 -5.58 -2.70
N LEU A 132 -12.78 -5.21 -2.60
CA LEU A 132 -12.25 -4.53 -1.42
C LEU A 132 -12.91 -3.15 -1.21
N VAL A 133 -12.94 -2.32 -2.27
CA VAL A 133 -13.51 -0.97 -2.21
C VAL A 133 -14.99 -1.02 -1.86
N THR A 134 -15.76 -1.87 -2.53
CA THR A 134 -17.21 -2.01 -2.27
C THR A 134 -17.52 -2.58 -0.89
N THR A 135 -16.63 -3.39 -0.31
CA THR A 135 -16.77 -3.92 1.06
C THR A 135 -16.44 -2.87 2.13
N LEU A 136 -15.39 -2.07 1.94
CA LEU A 136 -14.90 -1.13 2.95
C LEU A 136 -15.59 0.24 2.90
N ARG A 137 -16.12 0.65 1.75
CA ARG A 137 -16.88 1.90 1.58
C ARG A 137 -18.06 2.03 2.57
N PRO A 138 -18.97 1.04 2.73
CA PRO A 138 -20.06 1.14 3.71
C PRO A 138 -19.58 1.10 5.17
N GLN A 139 -18.34 0.66 5.43
CA GLN A 139 -17.72 0.73 6.75
C GLN A 139 -17.14 2.13 7.06
N GLY A 140 -17.30 3.10 6.16
CA GLY A 140 -16.83 4.47 6.35
C GLY A 140 -15.32 4.66 6.11
N VAL A 141 -14.62 3.63 5.61
CA VAL A 141 -13.22 3.73 5.20
C VAL A 141 -13.15 4.53 3.90
N LYS A 142 -12.27 5.54 3.85
CA LYS A 142 -12.11 6.38 2.66
C LYS A 142 -11.25 5.68 1.60
N THR A 143 -11.57 5.93 0.33
CA THR A 143 -10.78 5.44 -0.80
C THR A 143 -10.08 6.61 -1.49
N LEU A 144 -8.76 6.53 -1.64
CA LEU A 144 -7.93 7.50 -2.32
C LEU A 144 -7.46 6.92 -3.65
N TRP A 145 -7.78 7.58 -4.76
CA TRP A 145 -7.37 7.19 -6.11
C TRP A 145 -6.21 8.09 -6.54
N VAL A 146 -5.00 7.55 -6.49
CA VAL A 146 -3.76 8.28 -6.72
C VAL A 146 -3.23 7.92 -8.09
N ASN A 147 -3.34 8.85 -9.03
CA ASN A 147 -3.11 8.60 -10.43
C ASN A 147 -2.24 9.69 -11.04
N TRP A 148 -1.45 9.33 -12.05
CA TRP A 148 -0.81 10.33 -12.90
C TRP A 148 -1.87 11.21 -13.57
N GLY A 149 -1.63 12.50 -13.66
CA GLY A 149 -2.54 13.42 -14.34
C GLY A 149 -1.90 14.79 -14.42
N LEU A 150 -1.01 14.93 -15.39
CA LEU A 150 -0.17 16.09 -15.57
C LEU A 150 -0.93 17.21 -16.26
N THR A 151 -0.56 18.43 -15.88
CA THR A 151 -0.92 19.67 -16.57
C THR A 151 0.24 20.14 -17.44
N ASP A 152 -0.03 21.00 -18.41
CA ASP A 152 1.04 21.56 -19.26
C ASP A 152 2.10 22.33 -18.44
N HIS A 153 1.69 22.93 -17.31
CA HIS A 153 2.63 23.56 -16.39
C HIS A 153 3.57 22.54 -15.75
N GLU A 154 3.03 21.41 -15.27
CA GLU A 154 3.83 20.37 -14.61
C GLU A 154 4.87 19.77 -15.55
N LEU A 155 4.60 19.66 -16.86
CA LEU A 155 5.56 19.21 -17.88
C LEU A 155 6.87 20.02 -17.86
N THR A 156 6.82 21.30 -17.48
CA THR A 156 8.01 22.18 -17.39
C THR A 156 8.89 21.91 -16.17
N THR A 157 8.39 21.13 -15.20
CA THR A 157 9.03 20.88 -13.90
C THR A 157 9.36 19.40 -13.66
N ILE A 158 9.03 18.52 -14.61
CA ILE A 158 9.29 17.08 -14.47
C ILE A 158 10.80 16.84 -14.45
N PRO A 159 11.32 16.07 -13.47
CA PRO A 159 12.72 15.72 -13.43
C PRO A 159 13.18 15.05 -14.74
N PRO A 160 14.34 15.42 -15.34
CA PRO A 160 14.80 14.86 -16.60
C PRO A 160 14.93 13.33 -16.61
N ALA A 161 15.27 12.73 -15.46
CA ALA A 161 15.32 11.28 -15.30
C ALA A 161 13.96 10.62 -15.53
N LEU A 162 12.89 11.24 -15.01
CA LEU A 162 11.52 10.76 -15.16
C LEU A 162 11.03 10.96 -16.60
N VAL A 163 11.31 12.12 -17.21
CA VAL A 163 11.04 12.35 -18.64
C VAL A 163 11.66 11.24 -19.49
N ARG A 164 12.95 10.97 -19.30
CA ARG A 164 13.67 9.92 -20.03
C ARG A 164 13.06 8.54 -19.84
N GLY A 165 12.58 8.22 -18.64
CA GLY A 165 11.94 6.93 -18.33
C GLY A 165 10.66 6.65 -19.13
N PHE A 166 9.95 7.70 -19.56
CA PHE A 166 8.71 7.58 -20.34
C PHE A 166 8.90 7.82 -21.85
N MET A 167 10.13 8.08 -22.30
CA MET A 167 10.45 8.19 -23.72
C MET A 167 10.78 6.82 -24.31
N LYS A 168 10.22 6.49 -25.47
CA LYS A 168 10.57 5.28 -26.22
C LYS A 168 11.59 5.64 -27.30
N ASN A 169 12.80 5.07 -27.22
CA ASN A 169 13.90 5.35 -28.15
C ASN A 169 14.25 6.85 -28.27
N GLY A 170 14.12 7.61 -27.17
CA GLY A 170 14.41 9.04 -27.17
C GLY A 170 13.38 9.91 -27.91
N ARG A 171 12.19 9.38 -28.18
CA ARG A 171 11.05 10.14 -28.73
C ARG A 171 9.80 9.97 -27.86
N GLY A 172 8.86 10.90 -27.99
CA GLY A 172 7.64 10.93 -27.19
C GLY A 172 7.92 11.35 -25.74
N GLY A 173 7.23 10.72 -24.78
CA GLY A 173 7.28 11.07 -23.36
C GLY A 173 6.02 11.79 -22.90
N PHE A 174 6.03 12.27 -21.66
CA PHE A 174 4.87 12.93 -21.06
C PHE A 174 4.32 14.04 -21.95
N GLY A 175 2.99 14.12 -22.05
CA GLY A 175 2.31 15.11 -22.87
C GLY A 175 2.36 14.88 -24.38
N SER A 176 3.08 13.87 -24.87
CA SER A 176 3.10 13.50 -26.28
C SER A 176 1.82 12.77 -26.68
N GLN A 177 1.37 12.97 -27.91
CA GLN A 177 0.20 12.26 -28.45
C GLN A 177 0.48 10.74 -28.54
N LEU A 178 -0.37 9.94 -27.91
CA LEU A 178 -0.37 8.49 -28.08
C LEU A 178 -1.12 8.10 -29.37
N PRO A 179 -0.80 6.94 -29.97
CA PRO A 179 -1.55 6.41 -31.11
C PRO A 179 -3.03 6.22 -30.78
N GLY A 180 -3.90 6.24 -31.80
CA GLY A 180 -5.34 6.03 -31.62
C GLY A 180 -6.00 7.14 -30.79
N GLU A 181 -7.02 6.77 -30.03
CA GLU A 181 -7.87 7.69 -29.26
C GLU A 181 -7.41 7.83 -27.79
N PHE A 182 -6.20 7.38 -27.47
CA PHE A 182 -5.68 7.40 -26.09
C PHE A 182 -5.29 8.78 -25.58
N GLY A 183 -5.17 9.78 -26.46
CA GLY A 183 -4.87 11.15 -26.07
C GLY A 183 -3.40 11.41 -25.73
N ARG A 184 -3.13 12.52 -25.02
CA ARG A 184 -1.77 12.90 -24.62
C ARG A 184 -1.30 12.11 -23.40
N LEU A 185 -0.07 11.59 -23.45
CA LEU A 185 0.47 10.69 -22.44
C LEU A 185 0.41 11.27 -21.02
N LEU A 186 -0.36 10.61 -20.17
CA LEU A 186 -0.57 10.87 -18.74
C LEU A 186 -1.01 12.31 -18.41
N MET A 187 -1.61 13.00 -19.39
CA MET A 187 -2.18 14.32 -19.19
C MET A 187 -3.57 14.21 -18.57
N ARG A 188 -3.90 15.21 -17.74
CA ARG A 188 -5.16 15.28 -17.01
C ARG A 188 -6.34 15.36 -17.98
N GLY A 189 -7.31 14.46 -17.83
CA GLY A 189 -8.53 14.42 -18.66
C GLY A 189 -8.39 13.66 -19.98
N GLU A 190 -7.23 13.05 -20.24
CA GLU A 190 -7.03 12.19 -21.41
C GLU A 190 -7.41 10.73 -21.09
N PHE A 191 -7.90 9.99 -22.08
CA PHE A 191 -8.39 8.62 -21.89
C PHE A 191 -7.34 7.68 -21.27
N ASN A 192 -6.07 7.80 -21.68
CA ASN A 192 -4.99 6.99 -21.09
C ASN A 192 -4.76 7.28 -19.58
N ALA A 193 -5.16 8.45 -19.09
CA ALA A 193 -5.02 8.87 -17.70
C ALA A 193 -6.29 8.58 -16.87
N GLU A 194 -7.37 8.11 -17.47
CA GLU A 194 -8.53 7.60 -16.74
C GLU A 194 -8.24 6.23 -16.12
N LEU A 195 -9.02 5.86 -15.11
CA LEU A 195 -8.95 4.52 -14.52
C LEU A 195 -9.36 3.46 -15.56
N TYR A 196 -8.78 2.28 -15.44
CA TYR A 196 -9.02 1.19 -16.36
C TYR A 196 -10.42 0.57 -16.17
N GLY A 197 -11.18 0.54 -17.26
CA GLY A 197 -12.45 -0.18 -17.36
C GLY A 197 -13.41 0.11 -16.20
N PRO A 198 -13.87 -0.92 -15.46
CA PRO A 198 -14.90 -0.75 -14.42
C PRO A 198 -14.45 0.08 -13.22
N LEU A 199 -13.14 0.30 -13.05
CA LEU A 199 -12.61 1.10 -11.94
C LEU A 199 -12.98 2.59 -12.08
N GLN A 200 -13.14 3.09 -13.31
CA GLN A 200 -13.57 4.47 -13.55
C GLN A 200 -14.98 4.71 -13.02
N THR A 201 -15.93 3.82 -13.37
CA THR A 201 -17.30 3.88 -12.84
C THR A 201 -17.33 3.75 -11.32
N LEU A 202 -16.55 2.81 -10.76
CA LEU A 202 -16.48 2.60 -9.31
C LEU A 202 -16.00 3.87 -8.56
N TYR A 203 -15.03 4.59 -9.13
CA TYR A 203 -14.57 5.88 -8.60
C TYR A 203 -15.66 6.94 -8.69
N GLU A 204 -16.34 7.08 -9.83
CA GLU A 204 -17.37 8.11 -10.04
C GLU A 204 -18.55 7.96 -9.07
N GLU A 205 -18.97 6.72 -8.80
CA GLU A 205 -19.96 6.40 -7.78
C GLU A 205 -19.52 6.85 -6.39
N GLY A 206 -18.30 6.45 -5.99
CA GLY A 206 -17.76 6.83 -4.68
C GLY A 206 -17.54 8.33 -4.53
N ARG A 207 -17.14 9.01 -5.62
CA ARG A 207 -17.01 10.47 -5.65
C ARG A 207 -18.35 11.14 -5.43
N ARG A 208 -19.42 10.69 -6.11
CA ARG A 208 -20.79 11.20 -5.94
C ARG A 208 -21.30 11.00 -4.51
N GLU A 209 -20.87 9.92 -3.86
CA GLU A 209 -21.20 9.59 -2.48
C GLU A 209 -20.30 10.26 -1.43
N GLY A 210 -19.25 10.98 -1.86
CA GLY A 210 -18.28 11.60 -0.97
C GLY A 210 -17.41 10.62 -0.19
N THR A 211 -17.34 9.36 -0.63
CA THR A 211 -16.55 8.29 -0.02
C THR A 211 -15.15 8.16 -0.62
N ASP A 212 -15.01 8.60 -1.87
CA ASP A 212 -13.79 8.46 -2.66
C ASP A 212 -13.21 9.82 -3.05
N VAL A 213 -11.89 9.93 -3.03
CA VAL A 213 -11.13 11.16 -3.33
C VAL A 213 -10.14 10.88 -4.45
N TRP A 214 -10.07 11.79 -5.42
CA TRP A 214 -9.08 11.72 -6.49
C TRP A 214 -7.87 12.60 -6.20
N ILE A 215 -6.69 12.06 -6.45
CA ILE A 215 -5.41 12.71 -6.25
C ILE A 215 -4.60 12.59 -7.53
N HIS A 216 -4.31 13.73 -8.16
CA HIS A 216 -3.33 13.79 -9.23
C HIS A 216 -1.94 13.86 -8.63
N LYS A 217 -1.10 12.86 -8.93
CA LYS A 217 0.34 12.93 -8.64
C LYS A 217 1.13 13.38 -9.87
N ASN A 218 2.18 14.14 -9.58
CA ASN A 218 3.12 14.69 -10.56
C ASN A 218 4.58 14.31 -10.26
N ARG A 219 4.80 13.51 -9.20
CA ARG A 219 6.05 12.87 -8.76
C ARG A 219 5.73 11.82 -7.70
#